data_AF-A0A0D2IU78-F1
#
_entry.id   AF-A0A0D2IU78-F1
#
_cell.length_a   1.000
_cell.length_b   1.000
_cell.length_c   1.000
_cell.angle_alpha   90.00
_cell.angle_beta   90.00
_cell.angle_gamma   90.00
#
_symmetry.space_group_name_H-M   'P 1'
#
loop_
_entity.id
_entity.type
_entity.pdbx_description
1 polymer ?
#
loop_
_entity_poly.entity_id
_entity_poly.type
_entity_poly.pdbx_seq_one_letter_code
_entity_poly.pdbx_strand_id
1 'polypeptide(L)'
;MAQTPAQRRANEKHAKGVEKRMGKPESAYKKKEVKKSPVSMAVVALLVFVVIAPIIIEQLRLVPPIWQFFVNLLAKIGLVSK
;
A
#
# COMPACT_ATOMS: atom_id res chain seq x y z
N MET A 1 0.96 -47.73 -33.37
CA MET A 1 1.47 -47.29 -34.69
C MET A 1 2.49 -46.19 -34.45
N ALA A 2 3.76 -46.42 -34.78
CA ALA A 2 4.79 -45.38 -34.66
C ALA A 2 4.69 -44.41 -35.84
N GLN A 3 4.92 -43.12 -35.59
CA GLN A 3 4.93 -42.12 -36.65
C GLN A 3 6.04 -42.41 -37.65
N THR A 4 5.73 -42.34 -38.95
CA THR A 4 6.74 -42.51 -39.99
C THR A 4 7.67 -41.29 -40.03
N PRO A 5 8.93 -41.45 -40.47
CA PRO A 5 9.85 -40.32 -40.64
C PRO A 5 9.29 -39.20 -41.54
N ALA A 6 8.49 -39.57 -42.54
CA ALA A 6 7.80 -38.63 -43.41
C ALA A 6 6.74 -37.81 -42.66
N GLN A 7 5.95 -38.46 -41.80
CA GLN A 7 4.95 -37.79 -40.97
C GLN A 7 5.60 -36.86 -39.94
N ARG A 8 6.76 -37.25 -39.39
CA ARG A 8 7.54 -36.39 -38.48
C ARG A 8 8.00 -35.11 -39.18
N ARG A 9 8.57 -35.22 -40.39
CA ARG A 9 8.95 -34.05 -41.22
C ARG A 9 7.76 -33.17 -41.60
N ALA A 10 6.60 -33.76 -41.89
CA ALA A 10 5.39 -33.00 -42.20
C ALA A 10 4.88 -32.21 -40.98
N ASN A 11 4.90 -32.83 -39.80
CA ASN A 11 4.52 -32.17 -38.54
C ASN A 11 5.47 -31.03 -38.19
N GLU A 12 6.77 -31.20 -38.40
CA GLU A 12 7.77 -30.13 -38.19
C GLU A 12 7.55 -28.94 -39.13
N LYS A 13 7.23 -29.19 -40.41
CA LYS A 13 6.91 -28.12 -41.37
C LYS A 13 5.63 -27.38 -40.97
N HIS A 14 4.61 -28.12 -40.55
CA HIS A 14 3.35 -27.54 -40.09
C HIS A 14 3.54 -26.71 -38.81
N ALA A 15 4.26 -27.24 -37.82
CA ALA A 15 4.57 -26.54 -36.57
C ALA A 15 5.30 -25.21 -36.81
N LYS A 16 6.32 -25.20 -37.68
CA LYS A 16 7.01 -23.95 -38.08
C LYS A 16 6.09 -22.95 -38.78
N GLY A 17 5.12 -23.43 -39.56
CA GLY A 17 4.11 -22.59 -40.20
C GLY A 17 3.12 -21.99 -39.20
N VAL A 18 2.72 -22.77 -38.20
CA VAL A 18 1.84 -22.35 -37.10
C VAL A 18 2.57 -21.34 -36.20
N GLU A 19 3.80 -21.60 -35.80
CA GLU A 19 4.62 -20.69 -35.00
C GLU A 19 4.82 -19.32 -35.66
N LYS A 20 4.95 -19.26 -36.99
CA LYS A 20 5.05 -17.99 -37.72
C LYS A 20 3.74 -17.19 -37.77
N ARG A 21 2.59 -17.86 -37.62
CA ARG A 21 1.25 -17.25 -37.66
C ARG A 21 0.73 -16.88 -36.28
N MET A 22 1.17 -17.63 -35.26
CA MET A 22 0.97 -17.31 -33.86
C MET A 22 1.80 -16.05 -33.59
N GLY A 23 1.14 -14.98 -33.10
CA GLY A 23 1.84 -13.76 -32.70
C GLY A 23 2.86 -14.01 -31.58
N LYS A 24 3.43 -12.95 -31.02
CA LYS A 24 4.30 -13.08 -29.85
C LYS A 24 3.54 -13.81 -28.72
N PRO A 25 4.13 -14.83 -28.07
CA PRO A 25 3.46 -15.54 -27.00
C PRO A 25 3.15 -14.60 -25.84
N GLU A 26 2.10 -14.87 -25.07
CA GLU A 26 1.72 -14.05 -23.90
C GLU A 26 2.88 -13.91 -22.90
N SER A 27 3.74 -14.92 -22.80
CA SER A 27 4.97 -14.91 -22.00
C SER A 27 6.05 -13.94 -22.50
N ALA A 28 5.98 -13.48 -23.76
CA ALA A 28 6.88 -12.48 -24.32
C ALA A 28 6.41 -11.04 -24.04
N TYR A 29 5.19 -10.84 -23.54
CA TYR A 29 4.75 -9.53 -23.08
C TYR A 29 5.38 -9.26 -21.72
N LYS A 30 6.28 -8.28 -21.67
CA LYS A 30 6.80 -7.80 -20.39
C LYS A 30 5.63 -7.33 -19.54
N LYS A 31 5.51 -7.92 -18.34
CA LYS A 31 4.50 -7.56 -17.34
C LYS A 31 4.52 -6.03 -17.18
N LYS A 32 3.37 -5.37 -17.36
CA LYS A 32 3.25 -3.91 -17.23
C LYS A 32 3.89 -3.49 -15.90
N GLU A 33 4.97 -2.72 -15.97
CA GLU A 33 5.60 -2.17 -14.79
C GLU A 33 4.57 -1.28 -14.08
N VAL A 34 4.34 -1.58 -12.81
CA VAL A 34 3.46 -0.77 -11.97
C VAL A 34 4.12 0.59 -11.82
N LYS A 35 3.53 1.61 -12.45
CA LYS A 35 3.98 2.99 -12.29
C LYS A 35 3.89 3.36 -10.82
N LYS A 36 5.05 3.49 -10.16
CA LYS A 36 5.13 3.95 -8.77
C LYS A 36 4.72 5.43 -8.72
N SER A 37 3.99 5.80 -7.68
CA SER A 37 3.70 7.21 -7.39
C SER A 37 5.01 7.99 -7.23
N PRO A 38 5.10 9.24 -7.73
CA PRO A 38 6.26 10.10 -7.50
C PRO A 38 6.39 10.51 -6.02
N VAL A 39 5.33 10.34 -5.22
CA VAL A 39 5.32 10.66 -3.79
C VAL A 39 5.39 9.36 -2.99
N SER A 40 6.38 9.28 -2.10
CA SER A 40 6.54 8.16 -1.19
C SER A 40 5.52 8.19 -0.06
N MET A 41 5.22 7.03 0.52
CA MET A 41 4.27 6.95 1.63
C MET A 41 4.74 7.67 2.89
N ALA A 42 6.06 7.78 3.09
CA ALA A 42 6.64 8.55 4.18
C ALA A 42 6.28 10.04 4.10
N VAL A 43 6.27 10.62 2.89
CA VAL A 43 5.90 12.03 2.68
C VAL A 43 4.42 12.25 2.99
N VAL A 44 3.56 11.34 2.54
CA VAL A 44 2.12 11.42 2.84
C VAL A 44 1.87 11.31 4.34
N ALA A 45 2.52 10.37 5.02
CA ALA A 45 2.39 10.21 6.47
C ALA A 45 2.85 11.46 7.23
N LEU A 46 3.95 12.08 6.80
CA LEU A 46 4.45 13.32 7.40
C LEU A 46 3.46 14.49 7.21
N LEU A 47 2.87 14.64 6.03
CA LEU A 47 1.87 15.68 5.79
C LEU A 47 0.63 15.49 6.67
N VAL A 48 0.14 14.25 6.79
CA VAL A 48 -0.97 13.92 7.69
C VAL A 48 -0.61 14.26 9.14
N PHE A 49 0.60 13.92 9.58
CA PHE A 49 1.06 14.23 10.92
C PHE A 49 1.11 15.75 11.18
N VAL A 50 1.63 16.54 10.24
CA VAL A 50 1.70 18.01 10.37
C VAL A 50 0.32 18.64 10.54
N VAL A 51 -0.71 18.08 9.91
CA VAL A 51 -2.10 18.57 10.03
C VAL A 51 -2.76 18.10 11.34
N ILE A 52 -2.55 16.85 11.74
CA ILE A 52 -3.26 16.25 12.89
C ILE A 52 -2.59 16.58 14.22
N ALA A 53 -1.26 16.58 14.29
CA ALA A 53 -0.53 16.74 15.54
C ALA A 53 -0.87 18.03 16.31
N PRO A 54 -0.99 19.22 15.67
CA PRO A 54 -1.36 20.44 16.38
C PRO A 54 -2.74 20.34 17.03
N ILE A 55 -3.71 19.74 16.35
CA ILE A 55 -5.08 19.54 16.86
C ILE A 55 -5.04 18.67 18.12
N ILE A 56 -4.26 17.59 18.11
CA ILE A 56 -4.10 16.72 19.30
C ILE A 56 -3.39 17.47 20.43
N ILE A 57 -2.32 18.20 20.12
CA ILE A 57 -1.54 18.96 21.10
C ILE A 57 -2.39 20.04 21.79
N GLU A 58 -3.29 20.71 21.05
CA GLU A 58 -4.22 21.68 21.63
C GLU A 58 -5.13 21.06 22.69
N GLN A 59 -5.67 19.86 22.43
CA GLN A 59 -6.50 19.17 23.43
C GLN A 59 -5.70 18.69 24.63
N LEU A 60 -4.48 18.21 24.41
CA LEU A 60 -3.57 17.84 25.49
C LEU A 60 -3.19 19.04 26.36
N ARG A 61 -3.12 20.24 25.80
CA ARG A 61 -2.84 21.47 26.55
C ARG A 61 -3.93 21.82 27.56
N LEU A 62 -5.16 21.34 27.35
CA LEU A 62 -6.27 21.52 28.31
C LEU A 62 -6.21 20.54 29.49
N VAL A 63 -5.41 19.48 29.42
CA VAL A 63 -5.34 18.47 30.48
C VAL A 63 -4.88 19.07 31.82
N PRO A 64 -3.78 19.85 31.91
CA PRO A 64 -3.36 20.46 33.17
C PRO A 64 -4.41 21.39 33.81
N PRO A 65 -5.02 22.37 33.11
CA PRO A 65 -6.02 23.24 33.74
C PRO A 65 -7.30 22.48 34.12
N ILE A 66 -7.71 21.48 33.34
CA ILE A 66 -8.84 20.61 33.70
C ILE A 66 -8.54 19.84 34.98
N TRP A 67 -7.34 19.26 35.10
CA TRP A 67 -6.92 18.56 36.31
C TRP A 67 -6.91 19.49 37.52
N GLN A 68 -6.36 20.69 37.37
CA GLN A 68 -6.35 21.71 38.42
C GLN A 68 -7.77 22.12 38.82
N PHE A 69 -8.69 22.25 37.87
CA PHE A 69 -10.09 22.53 38.16
C PHE A 69 -10.71 21.44 39.06
N PHE A 70 -10.50 20.17 38.73
CA PHE A 70 -11.01 19.05 39.54
C PHE A 70 -10.37 18.98 40.93
N VAL A 71 -9.05 19.16 41.04
CA VAL A 71 -8.36 19.19 42.35
C VAL A 71 -8.89 20.33 43.21
N ASN A 72 -9.07 21.52 42.63
CA ASN A 72 -9.63 22.67 43.35
C ASN A 72 -11.10 22.44 43.77
N LEU A 73 -11.89 21.76 42.94
CA LEU A 73 -13.26 21.38 43.29
C LEU A 73 -13.29 20.42 44.48
N LEU A 74 -12.45 19.39 44.46
CA LEU A 74 -12.33 18.43 45.56
C LEU A 74 -11.82 19.09 46.85
N ALA A 75 -10.85 20.00 46.74
CA ALA A 75 -10.35 20.76 47.88
C ALA A 75 -11.43 21.66 48.49
N LYS A 76 -12.30 22.27 47.66
CA LYS A 76 -13.41 23.10 48.13
C LYS A 76 -14.49 22.32 48.88
N ILE A 77 -14.65 21.03 48.56
CA ILE A 77 -15.60 20.12 49.23
C ILE A 77 -14.93 19.41 50.43
N GLY A 78 -13.65 19.70 50.71
CA GLY A 78 -12.90 19.14 51.85
C GLY A 78 -12.43 17.70 51.64
N LEU A 79 -12.49 17.18 50.41
CA LEU A 79 -12.06 15.82 50.05
C LEU A 79 -10.55 15.70 49.84
N VAL A 80 -9.86 16.82 49.58
CA VAL A 80 -8.42 16.88 49.31
C VAL A 80 -7.83 18.08 50.05
N SER A 81 -6.67 17.93 50.68
CA SER A 81 -5.94 19.05 51.27
C SER A 81 -5.36 19.94 50.17
N LYS A 82 -5.42 21.26 50.35
CA LYS A 82 -4.68 22.23 49.55
C LYS A 82 -3.18 21.99 49.62
#